data_AF-A0A954EXD8-F1
#
_entry.id   AF-A0A954EXD8-F1
#
_cell.length_a   1.000
_cell.length_b   1.000
_cell.length_c   1.000
_cell.angle_alpha   90.00
_cell.angle_beta   90.00
_cell.angle_gamma   90.00
#
_symmetry.space_group_name_H-M   'P 1'
#
loop_
_entity.id
_entity.type
_entity.pdbx_description
1 polymer ?
#
loop_
_entity_poly.entity_id
_entity_poly.type
_entity_poly.pdbx_seq_one_letter_code
_entity_poly.pdbx_strand_id
1 'polypeptide(L)'
;GIATCFNTKDGDAVFGPVRIRNASECFASPVYGDGKIYVAAENGNIVVLRDADEIEVLAVNDMGSPVLGSPAIADGALFVRTRAALMRLEDSQVSLRTR
;
A
#
# COMPACT_ATOMS: atom_id res chain seq x y z
N GLY A 1 -6.75 -5.06 6.62
CA GLY A 1 -5.98 -6.26 6.99
C GLY A 1 -5.32 -6.09 8.35
N ILE A 2 -4.62 -7.14 8.80
CA ILE A 2 -3.72 -7.13 9.96
C ILE A 2 -2.28 -7.18 9.43
N ALA A 3 -1.38 -6.41 10.04
CA ALA A 3 0.03 -6.43 9.73
C ALA A 3 0.83 -7.01 10.91
N THR A 4 1.82 -7.84 10.56
CA THR A 4 2.89 -8.31 11.43
C THR A 4 4.19 -8.18 10.67
N CYS A 5 5.24 -7.70 11.33
CA CYS A 5 6.56 -7.54 10.75
C CYS A 5 7.58 -8.29 11.60
N PHE A 6 8.50 -8.98 10.92
CA PHE A 6 9.53 -9.80 11.54
C PHE A 6 10.87 -9.50 10.89
N ASN A 7 11.93 -9.56 11.68
CA ASN A 7 13.29 -9.51 11.17
C ASN A 7 13.58 -10.79 10.38
N THR A 8 14.14 -10.64 9.18
CA THR A 8 14.38 -11.76 8.25
C THR A 8 15.54 -12.66 8.66
N LYS A 9 16.42 -12.21 9.56
CA LYS A 9 17.61 -12.96 10.00
C LYS A 9 17.28 -14.00 11.05
N ASP A 10 16.44 -13.64 12.02
CA ASP A 10 16.17 -14.39 13.24
C ASP A 10 14.68 -14.71 13.45
N GLY A 11 13.79 -14.00 12.76
CA GLY A 11 12.34 -14.16 12.92
C GLY A 11 11.76 -13.39 14.10
N ASP A 12 12.54 -12.52 14.75
CA ASP A 12 12.06 -11.73 15.87
C ASP A 12 10.99 -10.73 15.40
N ALA A 13 9.93 -10.60 16.18
CA ALA A 13 8.86 -9.65 15.87
C ALA A 13 9.37 -8.22 16.02
N VAL A 14 9.27 -7.43 14.94
CA VAL A 14 9.51 -5.99 14.95
C VAL A 14 8.28 -5.28 15.49
N PHE A 15 7.12 -5.58 14.89
CA PHE A 15 5.83 -5.13 15.39
C PHE A 15 4.71 -6.11 15.00
N GLY A 16 3.55 -5.93 15.62
CA GLY A 16 2.35 -6.67 15.27
C GLY A 16 1.95 -7.74 16.28
N PRO A 17 0.72 -8.27 16.18
CA PRO A 17 -0.30 -7.94 15.17
C PRO A 17 -0.95 -6.56 15.38
N VAL A 18 -0.98 -5.73 14.33
CA VAL A 18 -1.61 -4.40 14.35
C VAL A 18 -2.61 -4.26 13.19
N ARG A 19 -3.74 -3.61 13.45
CA ARG A 19 -4.76 -3.33 12.42
C ARG A 19 -4.28 -2.24 11.48
N ILE A 20 -4.23 -2.53 10.18
CA ILE A 20 -4.08 -1.50 9.15
C ILE A 20 -5.41 -0.78 9.02
N ARG A 21 -5.48 0.49 9.44
CA ARG A 21 -6.69 1.31 9.29
C ARG A 21 -7.03 1.49 7.81
N ASN A 22 -8.32 1.56 7.50
CA ASN A 22 -8.87 1.74 6.14
C ASN A 22 -8.64 0.58 5.15
N ALA A 23 -7.94 -0.48 5.54
CA ALA A 23 -7.85 -1.72 4.77
C ALA A 23 -8.83 -2.76 5.31
N SER A 24 -9.77 -3.23 4.48
CA SER A 24 -10.61 -4.38 4.76
C SER A 24 -9.84 -5.70 4.55
N GLU A 25 -10.51 -6.77 4.13
CA GLU A 25 -9.94 -8.01 3.62
C GLU A 25 -8.88 -7.72 2.56
N CYS A 26 -7.69 -8.33 2.71
CA CYS A 26 -6.59 -8.19 1.76
C CYS A 26 -6.35 -9.56 1.13
N PHE A 27 -6.83 -9.76 -0.10
CA PHE A 27 -6.55 -10.95 -0.91
C PHE A 27 -5.29 -10.77 -1.76
N ALA A 28 -5.00 -9.51 -2.10
CA ALA A 28 -3.82 -9.10 -2.83
C ALA A 28 -2.57 -9.14 -1.93
N SER A 29 -1.44 -9.51 -2.52
CA SER A 29 -0.15 -9.35 -1.86
C SER A 29 0.23 -7.86 -1.79
N PRO A 30 0.80 -7.38 -0.67
CA PRO A 30 1.39 -6.05 -0.63
C PRO A 30 2.63 -6.00 -1.54
N VAL A 31 2.95 -4.81 -2.04
CA VAL A 31 4.17 -4.56 -2.82
C VAL A 31 5.00 -3.45 -2.21
N TYR A 32 6.30 -3.52 -2.38
CA TYR A 32 7.26 -2.55 -1.86
C TYR A 32 7.94 -1.79 -3.01
N GLY A 33 8.04 -0.47 -2.88
CA GLY A 33 8.81 0.36 -3.80
C GLY A 33 8.83 1.81 -3.35
N ASP A 34 9.89 2.54 -3.70
CA ASP A 34 10.09 3.93 -3.30
C ASP A 34 10.01 4.15 -1.76
N GLY A 35 10.54 3.19 -0.98
CA GLY A 35 10.50 3.23 0.48
C GLY A 35 9.10 3.14 1.10
N LYS A 36 8.10 2.70 0.32
CA LYS A 36 6.70 2.60 0.71
C LYS A 36 6.19 1.18 0.49
N ILE A 37 5.25 0.76 1.34
CA ILE A 37 4.53 -0.51 1.21
C ILE A 37 3.10 -0.20 0.79
N TYR A 38 2.65 -0.78 -0.33
CA TYR A 38 1.31 -0.58 -0.88
C TYR A 38 0.45 -1.81 -0.58
N VAL A 39 -0.64 -1.60 0.13
CA VAL A 39 -1.58 -2.64 0.55
C VAL A 39 -2.91 -2.43 -0.16
N ALA A 40 -3.29 -3.39 -1.02
CA ALA A 40 -4.58 -3.41 -1.67
C ALA A 40 -5.63 -4.16 -0.82
N ALA A 41 -6.81 -3.56 -0.67
CA ALA A 41 -7.91 -4.13 0.08
C ALA A 41 -9.18 -4.26 -0.78
N GLU A 42 -10.03 -5.24 -0.43
CA GLU A 42 -11.26 -5.56 -1.15
C GLU A 42 -12.25 -4.39 -1.17
N ASN A 43 -12.25 -3.55 -0.14
CA ASN A 43 -13.07 -2.33 -0.09
C ASN A 43 -12.67 -1.26 -1.13
N GLY A 44 -11.65 -1.51 -1.95
CA GLY A 44 -11.21 -0.61 -3.02
C GLY A 44 -10.09 0.34 -2.62
N ASN A 45 -9.64 0.30 -1.37
CA ASN A 45 -8.56 1.16 -0.91
C ASN A 45 -7.18 0.58 -1.23
N ILE A 46 -6.28 1.45 -1.69
CA ILE A 46 -4.83 1.24 -1.65
C ILE A 46 -4.29 2.05 -0.47
N VAL A 47 -3.90 1.36 0.59
CA VAL A 47 -3.28 1.96 1.77
C VAL A 47 -1.76 1.96 1.58
N VAL A 48 -1.15 3.13 1.72
CA VAL A 48 0.31 3.31 1.61
C VAL A 48 0.89 3.42 3.00
N LEU A 49 1.82 2.53 3.33
CA LEU A 49 2.51 2.51 4.62
C LEU A 49 3.96 2.97 4.45
N ARG A 50 4.49 3.62 5.50
CA ARG A 50 5.93 3.86 5.62
C ARG A 50 6.65 2.54 5.88
N ASP A 51 7.83 2.38 5.29
CA ASP A 51 8.81 1.38 5.70
C ASP A 51 9.44 1.78 7.04
N ALA A 52 8.88 1.28 8.15
CA ALA A 52 9.27 1.64 9.51
C ALA A 52 8.99 0.50 10.49
N ASP A 53 9.56 0.61 11.70
CA ASP A 53 9.38 -0.36 12.79
C ASP A 53 8.02 -0.23 13.50
N GLU A 54 7.13 0.62 13.00
CA GLU A 54 5.74 0.76 13.42
C GLU A 54 4.82 1.05 12.22
N ILE A 55 3.51 0.79 12.39
CA ILE A 55 2.53 1.08 11.35
C ILE A 55 2.27 2.60 11.28
N GLU A 56 2.74 3.21 10.20
CA GLU A 56 2.42 4.57 9.80
C GLU A 56 1.74 4.58 8.43
N VAL A 57 0.50 5.08 8.38
CA VAL A 57 -0.24 5.25 7.12
C VAL A 57 0.12 6.60 6.51
N LEU A 58 0.78 6.57 5.36
CA LEU A 58 1.17 7.76 4.60
C LEU A 58 0.04 8.29 3.74
N ALA A 59 -0.75 7.40 3.13
CA ALA A 59 -1.87 7.77 2.26
C ALA A 59 -2.92 6.66 2.19
N VAL A 60 -4.14 7.03 1.80
CA VAL A 60 -5.22 6.11 1.46
C VAL A 60 -5.82 6.58 0.14
N ASN A 61 -5.77 5.72 -0.87
CA ASN A 61 -6.30 6.03 -2.21
C ASN A 61 -7.53 5.15 -2.45
N ASP A 62 -8.70 5.75 -2.58
CA ASP A 62 -9.95 5.07 -2.92
C ASP A 62 -10.05 4.88 -4.43
N MET A 63 -10.12 3.63 -4.88
CA MET A 63 -10.25 3.28 -6.30
C MET A 63 -11.70 3.24 -6.80
N GLY A 64 -12.69 3.46 -5.91
CA GLY A 64 -14.12 3.41 -6.21
C GLY A 64 -14.63 2.03 -6.64
N SER A 65 -13.79 0.99 -6.57
CA SER A 65 -14.11 -0.36 -7.01
C SER A 65 -13.20 -1.38 -6.29
N PRO A 66 -13.71 -2.58 -5.96
CA PRO A 66 -12.93 -3.60 -5.26
C PRO A 66 -11.60 -3.94 -5.92
N VAL A 67 -10.56 -4.13 -5.10
CA VAL A 67 -9.23 -4.55 -5.54
C VAL A 67 -8.90 -5.90 -4.93
N LEU A 68 -8.75 -6.91 -5.79
CA LEU A 68 -8.42 -8.29 -5.40
C LEU A 68 -7.05 -8.74 -5.91
N GLY A 69 -6.51 -8.04 -6.91
CA GLY A 69 -5.22 -8.35 -7.51
C GLY A 69 -4.07 -7.56 -6.86
N SER A 70 -2.90 -8.19 -6.77
CA SER A 70 -1.67 -7.52 -6.34
C SER A 70 -1.34 -6.36 -7.29
N PRO A 71 -1.06 -5.15 -6.77
CA PRO A 71 -0.59 -4.04 -7.59
C PRO A 71 0.75 -4.37 -8.27
N ALA A 72 1.04 -3.70 -9.40
CA ALA A 72 2.32 -3.81 -10.10
C ALA A 72 3.01 -2.44 -10.14
N ILE A 73 4.33 -2.41 -9.94
CA ILE A 73 5.13 -1.19 -10.02
C ILE A 73 5.88 -1.20 -11.35
N ALA A 74 5.69 -0.16 -12.16
CA ALA A 74 6.41 0.04 -13.42
C ALA A 74 6.38 1.52 -13.82
N ASP A 75 7.40 1.98 -14.54
CA ASP A 75 7.43 3.32 -15.14
C ASP A 75 7.08 4.47 -14.15
N GLY A 76 7.68 4.41 -12.95
CA GLY A 76 7.46 5.40 -11.89
C GLY A 76 6.04 5.44 -11.32
N ALA A 77 5.21 4.43 -11.61
CA ALA A 77 3.80 4.39 -11.25
C ALA A 77 3.38 3.05 -10.64
N LEU A 78 2.25 3.07 -9.94
CA LEU A 78 1.56 1.89 -9.45
C LEU A 78 0.37 1.57 -10.36
N PHE A 79 0.34 0.36 -10.90
CA PHE A 79 -0.76 -0.17 -11.70
C PHE A 79 -1.65 -1.06 -10.85
N VAL A 80 -2.94 -0.74 -10.79
CA VAL A 80 -3.91 -1.39 -9.93
C VAL A 80 -5.06 -1.93 -10.77
N ARG A 81 -5.25 -3.26 -10.75
CA ARG A 81 -6.42 -3.91 -11.36
C ARG A 81 -7.57 -3.90 -10.37
N THR A 82 -8.54 -3.01 -10.59
CA THR A 82 -9.83 -3.06 -9.90
C THR A 82 -10.76 -4.03 -10.61
N ARG A 83 -11.92 -4.32 -9.99
CA ARG A 83 -12.96 -5.13 -10.65
C ARG A 83 -13.48 -4.48 -11.94
N ALA A 84 -13.49 -3.16 -12.00
CA ALA A 84 -14.01 -2.40 -13.14
C ALA A 84 -12.93 -2.06 -14.19
N ALA A 85 -11.74 -1.61 -13.79
CA ALA A 85 -10.75 -0.99 -14.67
C ALA A 85 -9.31 -1.34 -14.27
N LEU A 86 -8.35 -0.97 -15.13
CA LEU A 86 -6.93 -0.90 -14.78
C LEU A 86 -6.59 0.58 -14.55
N MET A 87 -6.05 0.90 -13.39
CA MET A 87 -5.72 2.27 -12.98
C MET A 87 -4.21 2.45 -12.86
N ARG A 88 -3.71 3.65 -13.16
CA ARG A 88 -2.33 4.06 -13.00
C ARG A 88 -2.29 5.19 -11.96
N LEU A 89 -1.56 4.98 -10.86
CA LEU A 89 -1.39 5.94 -9.78
C LEU A 89 0.05 6.45 -9.81
N GLU A 90 0.20 7.76 -9.66
CA GLU A 90 1.50 8.45 -9.56
C GLU A 90 1.55 9.26 -8.27
N ASP A 91 2.76 9.50 -7.77
CA ASP A 91 2.95 10.37 -6.62
C ASP A 91 2.70 11.83 -7.02
N SER A 92 1.82 12.51 -6.30
CA SER A 92 1.49 13.92 -6.54
C SER A 92 2.48 14.82 -5.82
N GLN A 93 3.75 14.82 -6.26
CA GLN A 93 4.72 15.83 -5.85
C GLN A 93 4.33 17.18 -6.50
N VAL A 94 3.48 17.97 -5.83
CA VAL A 94 3.37 19.39 -6.14
C VAL A 94 4.70 20.03 -5.76
N SER A 95 5.59 20.16 -6.74
CA SER A 95 6.77 21.02 -6.64
C SER A 95 6.29 22.42 -6.32
N LEU A 96 6.49 22.87 -5.08
CA LEU A 96 6.51 24.28 -4.74
C LEU A 96 7.69 24.89 -5.52
N ARG A 97 7.45 25.25 -6.78
CA ARG A 97 8.27 26.19 -7.53
C ARG A 97 8.05 27.57 -6.91
N THR A 98 8.73 27.84 -5.80
CA THR A 98 8.91 29.21 -5.31
C THR A 98 9.83 29.91 -6.30
N ARG A 99 9.30 30.98 -6.91
CA ARG A 99 10.06 31.95 -7.69
C ARG A 99 11.09 32.67 -6.82
#